data_AF-A0AAE6ZP48-F1
#
_entry.id   AF-A0AAE6ZP48-F1
#
_cell.length_a   1.000
_cell.length_b   1.000
_cell.length_c   1.000
_cell.angle_alpha   90.00
_cell.angle_beta   90.00
_cell.angle_gamma   90.00
#
_symmetry.space_group_name_H-M   'P 1'
#
loop_
_entity.id
_entity.type
_entity.pdbx_description
1 polymer ?
#
loop_
_entity_poly.entity_id
_entity_poly.type
_entity_poly.pdbx_seq_one_letter_code
_entity_poly.pdbx_strand_id
1 'polypeptide(L)'
;MVINKLVLNYNYFIIFQIFAIIISCIMMLISLFLGGHSYGLDKHIPFESGIFSYGDNKIKIHIKFYLIAIFFIIFDIESLYLYLWSVSIKIVKFEGFIEGILFIFTILVTLFYLFKMKAFD
;
A
#
# COMPACT_ATOMS: atom_id res chain seq x y z
N MET A 1 1.24 26.57 -24.06
CA MET A 1 1.23 25.23 -24.70
C MET A 1 1.50 24.09 -23.71
N VAL A 2 2.50 24.20 -22.82
CA VAL A 2 2.81 23.16 -21.80
C VAL A 2 1.69 22.95 -20.78
N ILE A 3 1.05 24.02 -20.30
CA ILE A 3 -0.03 23.94 -19.30
C ILE A 3 -1.23 23.14 -19.83
N ASN A 4 -1.67 23.37 -21.07
CA ASN A 4 -2.74 22.57 -21.68
C ASN A 4 -2.36 21.09 -21.81
N LYS A 5 -1.10 20.78 -22.13
CA LYS A 5 -0.65 19.39 -22.23
C LYS A 5 -0.68 18.67 -20.87
N LEU A 6 -0.32 19.36 -19.80
CA LEU A 6 -0.39 18.81 -18.43
C LEU A 6 -1.83 18.62 -17.96
N VAL A 7 -2.70 19.62 -18.20
CA VAL A 7 -4.13 19.54 -17.87
C VAL A 7 -4.80 18.41 -18.65
N LEU A 8 -4.49 18.25 -19.94
CA LEU A 8 -4.99 17.14 -20.75
C LEU A 8 -4.52 15.78 -20.20
N ASN A 9 -3.24 15.62 -19.87
CA ASN A 9 -2.71 14.37 -19.30
C ASN A 9 -3.38 13.99 -17.97
N TYR A 10 -3.57 14.97 -17.09
CA TYR A 10 -4.26 14.75 -15.81
C TYR A 10 -5.73 14.37 -16.02
N ASN A 11 -6.40 15.02 -16.97
CA ASN A 11 -7.77 14.69 -17.34
C ASN A 11 -7.88 13.25 -17.91
N TYR A 12 -6.95 12.82 -18.76
CA TYR A 12 -6.93 11.45 -19.28
C TYR A 12 -6.73 10.41 -18.17
N PHE A 13 -5.86 10.69 -17.20
CA PHE A 13 -5.66 9.80 -16.05
C PHE A 13 -6.93 9.65 -15.20
N ILE A 14 -7.61 10.76 -14.91
CA ILE A 14 -8.88 10.72 -14.15
C ILE A 14 -9.95 9.97 -14.91
N ILE A 15 -10.11 10.23 -16.21
CA ILE A 15 -11.10 9.54 -17.05
C ILE A 15 -10.84 8.03 -17.05
N PHE A 16 -9.58 7.61 -17.15
CA PHE A 16 -9.20 6.20 -17.07
C PHE A 16 -9.57 5.58 -15.72
N GLN A 17 -9.26 6.25 -14.61
CA GLN A 17 -9.58 5.77 -13.26
C GLN A 17 -11.09 5.62 -13.06
N ILE A 18 -11.87 6.61 -13.50
CA ILE A 18 -13.33 6.58 -13.44
C ILE A 18 -13.87 5.43 -14.28
N PHE A 19 -13.36 5.24 -15.49
CA PHE A 19 -13.77 4.14 -16.36
C PHE A 19 -13.49 2.76 -15.73
N ALA A 20 -12.32 2.59 -15.10
CA ALA A 20 -11.96 1.36 -14.39
C ALA A 20 -12.89 1.07 -13.19
N ILE A 21 -13.30 2.10 -12.45
CA ILE A 21 -14.26 1.95 -11.35
C ILE A 21 -15.66 1.62 -11.89
N ILE A 22 -16.11 2.31 -12.94
CA ILE A 22 -17.41 2.07 -13.58
C ILE A 22 -17.51 0.64 -14.08
N ILE A 23 -16.50 0.14 -14.80
CA ILE A 23 -16.55 -1.22 -15.33
C ILE A 23 -16.56 -2.27 -14.21
N SER A 24 -15.78 -2.05 -13.14
CA SER A 24 -15.77 -2.93 -11.96
C SER A 24 -17.15 -2.96 -11.27
N CYS A 25 -17.78 -1.81 -11.10
CA CYS A 25 -19.14 -1.70 -10.56
C CYS A 25 -20.18 -2.36 -11.46
N ILE A 26 -20.11 -2.15 -12.78
CA ILE A 26 -21.01 -2.78 -13.75
C ILE A 26 -20.88 -4.30 -13.67
N MET A 27 -19.67 -4.84 -13.61
CA MET A 27 -19.45 -6.29 -13.46
C MET A 27 -20.05 -6.82 -12.14
N MET A 28 -19.88 -6.12 -11.02
CA MET A 28 -20.53 -6.49 -9.76
C MET A 28 -22.06 -6.44 -9.86
N LEU A 29 -22.63 -5.41 -10.49
CA LEU A 29 -24.09 -5.27 -10.66
C LEU A 29 -24.67 -6.37 -11.57
N ILE A 30 -23.99 -6.67 -12.67
CA ILE A 30 -24.36 -7.79 -13.57
C ILE A 30 -24.30 -9.11 -12.78
N SER A 31 -23.24 -9.34 -12.00
CA SER A 31 -23.12 -10.54 -11.16
C SER A 31 -24.23 -10.63 -10.11
N LEU A 32 -24.70 -9.51 -9.55
CA LEU A 32 -25.81 -9.46 -8.61
C LEU A 32 -27.16 -9.74 -9.28
N PHE A 33 -27.36 -9.23 -10.50
CA PHE A 33 -28.62 -9.38 -11.23
C PHE A 33 -28.76 -10.75 -11.91
N LEU A 34 -27.69 -11.28 -12.50
CA LEU A 34 -27.66 -12.61 -13.12
C LEU A 34 -27.43 -13.73 -12.11
N GLY A 35 -26.84 -13.42 -10.94
CA GLY A 35 -26.58 -14.38 -9.89
C GLY A 35 -27.84 -14.78 -9.14
N GLY A 36 -28.11 -16.10 -9.07
CA GLY A 36 -29.20 -16.64 -8.26
C GLY A 36 -29.00 -16.33 -6.77
N HIS A 37 -29.83 -15.45 -6.22
CA HIS A 37 -29.85 -15.19 -4.78
C HIS A 37 -30.48 -16.38 -4.05
N SER A 38 -29.70 -16.99 -3.15
CA SER A 38 -30.17 -18.02 -2.23
C SER A 38 -30.22 -17.43 -0.82
N TYR A 39 -31.42 -17.33 -0.26
CA TYR A 39 -31.73 -16.68 1.02
C TYR A 39 -31.77 -17.69 2.20
N GLY A 40 -30.81 -18.61 2.26
CA GLY A 40 -30.70 -19.55 3.38
C GLY A 40 -30.08 -18.87 4.60
N LEU A 41 -30.70 -19.01 5.79
CA LEU A 41 -30.18 -18.49 7.05
C LEU A 41 -28.75 -19.00 7.34
N ASP A 42 -28.46 -20.25 6.95
CA ASP A 42 -27.15 -20.89 7.16
C ASP A 42 -26.02 -20.30 6.29
N LYS A 43 -26.36 -19.57 5.20
CA LYS A 43 -25.36 -18.91 4.35
C LYS A 43 -24.72 -17.69 5.04
N HIS A 44 -25.41 -17.10 6.02
CA HIS A 44 -24.94 -15.92 6.75
C HIS A 44 -24.15 -16.25 8.01
N ILE A 45 -23.96 -17.54 8.31
CA ILE A 45 -23.21 -18.01 9.46
C ILE A 45 -21.73 -18.15 9.04
N PRO A 46 -20.76 -17.69 9.85
CA PRO A 46 -19.35 -17.87 9.56
C PRO A 46 -19.01 -19.37 9.42
N PHE A 47 -18.20 -19.68 8.41
CA PHE A 47 -17.81 -21.05 8.11
C PHE A 47 -16.81 -21.59 9.15
N GLU A 48 -17.17 -22.69 9.81
CA GLU A 48 -16.32 -23.31 10.85
C GLU A 48 -16.28 -24.84 10.68
N SER A 49 -15.92 -25.32 9.48
CA SER A 49 -15.76 -26.75 9.15
C SER A 49 -16.93 -27.66 9.54
N GLY A 50 -18.17 -27.15 9.50
CA GLY A 50 -19.38 -27.93 9.77
C GLY A 50 -19.89 -27.89 11.21
N ILE A 51 -19.28 -27.08 12.09
CA ILE A 51 -19.79 -26.80 13.44
C ILE A 51 -20.29 -25.35 13.54
N PHE A 52 -21.17 -25.09 14.50
CA PHE A 52 -21.60 -23.73 14.80
C PHE A 52 -20.48 -22.97 15.51
N SER A 53 -20.25 -21.74 15.04
CA SER A 53 -19.27 -20.83 15.64
C SER A 53 -19.60 -20.58 17.11
N TYR A 54 -18.69 -20.99 17.99
CA TYR A 54 -18.87 -20.90 19.45
C TYR A 54 -17.61 -20.32 20.09
N GLY A 55 -17.70 -19.08 20.59
CA GLY A 55 -16.59 -18.43 21.26
C GLY A 55 -16.63 -16.91 21.17
N ASP A 56 -15.85 -16.26 22.03
CA ASP A 56 -15.60 -14.83 21.98
C ASP A 56 -14.55 -14.59 20.87
N ASN A 57 -14.90 -13.87 19.79
CA ASN A 57 -14.05 -13.63 18.60
C ASN A 57 -12.86 -12.68 18.86
N LYS A 58 -12.27 -12.73 20.05
CA LYS A 58 -11.12 -11.91 20.45
C LYS A 58 -9.84 -12.54 19.94
N ILE A 59 -9.54 -12.29 18.68
CA ILE A 59 -8.25 -12.62 18.08
C ILE A 59 -7.19 -11.73 18.74
N LYS A 60 -6.19 -12.36 19.37
CA LYS A 60 -5.01 -11.64 19.85
C LYS A 60 -4.14 -11.30 18.65
N ILE A 61 -4.24 -10.06 18.17
CA ILE A 61 -3.36 -9.56 17.12
C ILE A 61 -1.94 -9.44 17.71
N HIS A 62 -0.99 -10.14 17.11
CA HIS A 62 0.41 -10.09 17.54
C HIS A 62 1.02 -8.72 17.26
N ILE A 63 1.84 -8.21 18.19
CA ILE A 63 2.53 -6.91 18.06
C ILE A 63 3.43 -6.80 16.81
N LYS A 64 3.80 -7.93 16.21
CA LYS A 64 4.66 -8.02 15.03
C LYS A 64 4.12 -7.22 13.84
N PHE A 65 2.79 -7.24 13.63
CA PHE A 65 2.15 -6.47 12.55
C PHE A 65 2.33 -4.96 12.73
N TYR A 66 2.34 -4.49 13.97
CA TYR A 66 2.55 -3.06 14.28
C TYR A 66 3.98 -2.62 13.99
N LEU A 67 4.97 -3.43 14.37
CA LEU A 67 6.39 -3.15 14.10
C LEU A 67 6.67 -3.06 12.59
N ILE A 68 6.10 -3.97 11.81
CA ILE A 68 6.21 -3.97 10.34
C ILE A 68 5.59 -2.69 9.75
N ALA A 69 4.42 -2.28 10.26
CA ALA A 69 3.73 -1.07 9.76
C ALA A 69 4.53 0.21 10.05
N ILE A 70 5.05 0.40 11.27
CA ILE A 70 5.87 1.58 11.59
C ILE A 70 7.13 1.60 10.74
N PHE A 71 7.81 0.45 10.62
CA PHE A 71 9.02 0.36 9.82
C PHE A 71 8.76 0.73 8.35
N PHE A 72 7.65 0.24 7.78
CA PHE A 72 7.24 0.61 6.43
C PHE A 72 7.04 2.12 6.29
N ILE A 73 6.38 2.77 7.25
CA ILE A 73 6.16 4.23 7.23
C ILE A 73 7.49 5.00 7.27
N ILE A 74 8.42 4.60 8.14
CA ILE A 74 9.73 5.26 8.24
C ILE A 74 10.52 5.08 6.94
N PHE A 75 10.58 3.86 6.42
CA PHE A 75 11.28 3.58 5.16
C PHE A 75 10.66 4.30 3.96
N ASP A 76 9.33 4.42 3.92
CA ASP A 76 8.62 5.16 2.87
C ASP A 76 8.99 6.66 2.90
N ILE A 77 9.05 7.26 4.09
CA ILE A 77 9.51 8.65 4.26
C ILE A 77 10.98 8.81 3.83
N GLU A 78 11.86 7.88 4.18
CA GLU A 78 13.27 7.90 3.75
C GLU A 78 13.40 7.79 2.22
N SER A 79 12.56 6.99 1.58
CA SER A 79 12.52 6.87 0.12
C SER A 79 12.09 8.17 -0.56
N LEU A 80 11.18 8.93 0.06
CA LEU A 80 10.79 10.26 -0.41
C LEU A 80 11.97 11.23 -0.35
N TYR A 81 12.78 11.20 0.72
CA TYR A 81 14.01 11.99 0.80
C TYR A 81 15.00 11.62 -0.32
N LEU A 82 15.20 10.33 -0.59
CA LEU A 82 16.04 9.87 -1.71
C LEU A 82 15.52 10.36 -3.06
N TYR A 83 14.20 10.39 -3.25
CA TYR A 83 13.60 10.91 -4.47
C TYR A 83 13.85 12.42 -4.64
N LEU A 84 13.63 13.22 -3.59
CA LEU A 84 13.90 14.66 -3.62
C LEU A 84 15.38 14.97 -3.89
N TRP A 85 16.27 14.21 -3.26
CA TRP A 85 17.70 14.28 -3.52
C TRP A 85 18.03 13.91 -4.99
N SER A 86 17.47 12.82 -5.51
CA SER A 86 17.70 12.36 -6.89
C SER A 86 17.25 13.40 -7.92
N VAL A 87 16.16 14.12 -7.68
CA VAL A 87 15.66 15.17 -8.58
C VAL A 87 16.55 16.42 -8.52
N SER A 88 17.08 16.76 -7.34
CA SER A 88 17.88 17.97 -7.11
C SER A 88 19.39 17.82 -7.37
N ILE A 89 19.87 16.60 -7.67
CA ILE A 89 21.30 16.29 -7.81
C ILE A 89 22.06 17.19 -8.81
N LYS A 90 21.38 17.65 -9.87
CA LYS A 90 21.94 18.56 -10.87
C LYS A 90 22.27 19.95 -10.30
N ILE A 91 21.60 20.35 -9.22
CA ILE A 91 21.72 21.67 -8.59
C ILE A 91 22.81 21.64 -7.51
N VAL A 92 22.82 20.60 -6.68
CA VAL A 92 23.67 20.50 -5.47
C VAL A 92 25.09 19.97 -5.78
N LYS A 93 25.35 19.52 -7.02
CA LYS A 93 26.68 19.09 -7.50
C LYS A 93 27.33 18.04 -6.58
N PHE A 94 28.59 18.23 -6.21
CA PHE A 94 29.39 17.22 -5.50
C PHE A 94 29.09 17.17 -3.99
N GLU A 95 28.77 18.31 -3.38
CA GLU A 95 28.43 18.38 -1.95
C GLU A 95 27.16 17.58 -1.67
N GLY A 96 26.11 17.79 -2.47
CA GLY A 96 24.89 17.00 -2.36
C GLY A 96 25.10 15.53 -2.68
N PHE A 97 26.03 15.19 -3.57
CA PHE A 97 26.32 13.79 -3.88
C PHE A 97 26.83 13.01 -2.66
N ILE A 98 27.72 13.62 -1.87
CA ILE A 98 28.25 13.03 -0.62
C ILE A 98 27.13 12.87 0.41
N GLU A 99 26.28 13.88 0.58
CA GLU A 99 25.14 13.81 1.50
C GLU A 99 24.19 12.66 1.17
N GLY A 100 23.89 12.46 -0.12
CA GLY A 100 23.05 11.33 -0.55
C GLY A 100 23.67 9.96 -0.27
N ILE A 101 24.99 9.82 -0.45
CA ILE A 101 25.71 8.58 -0.11
C ILE A 101 25.66 8.31 1.40
N LEU A 102 25.91 9.33 2.22
CA LEU A 102 25.82 9.21 3.68
C LEU A 102 24.40 8.85 4.14
N PHE A 103 23.39 9.40 3.48
CA PHE A 103 21.99 9.08 3.75
C PHE A 103 21.67 7.62 3.40
N ILE A 104 22.04 7.15 2.22
CA ILE A 104 21.87 5.73 1.82
C ILE A 104 22.60 4.81 2.79
N PHE A 105 23.82 5.17 3.20
CA PHE A 105 24.58 4.38 4.18
C PHE A 105 23.85 4.28 5.52
N THR A 106 23.25 5.37 5.99
CA THR A 106 22.46 5.38 7.22
C THR A 106 21.25 4.45 7.12
N ILE A 107 20.52 4.47 6.00
CA ILE A 107 19.39 3.55 5.75
C ILE A 107 19.86 2.09 5.78
N LEU A 108 21.00 1.78 5.13
CA LEU A 108 21.56 0.42 5.12
C LEU A 108 21.94 -0.06 6.53
N VAL A 109 22.54 0.81 7.35
CA VAL A 109 22.87 0.48 8.75
C VAL A 109 21.61 0.22 9.57
N THR A 110 20.60 1.07 9.44
CA THR A 110 19.30 0.90 10.11
C THR A 110 18.63 -0.41 9.71
N LEU A 111 18.59 -0.71 8.40
CA LEU A 111 18.04 -1.95 7.88
C LEU A 111 18.79 -3.18 8.40
N PHE A 112 20.12 -3.14 8.39
CA PHE A 112 20.95 -4.23 8.89
C PHE A 112 20.75 -4.48 10.39
N TYR A 113 20.65 -3.41 11.19
CA TYR A 113 20.34 -3.51 12.62
C TYR A 113 18.97 -4.18 12.85
N LEU A 114 17.96 -3.76 12.10
CA LEU A 114 16.61 -4.29 12.22
C LEU A 114 16.54 -5.78 11.87
N PHE A 115 17.29 -6.19 10.84
CA PHE A 115 17.41 -7.59 10.44
C PHE A 115 18.06 -8.45 11.53
N LYS A 116 19.10 -7.92 12.20
CA LYS A 116 19.73 -8.59 13.33
C LYS A 116 18.83 -8.74 14.55
N MET A 117 17.93 -7.78 14.79
CA MET A 117 16.98 -7.80 15.89
C MET A 117 15.84 -8.82 15.70
N LYS A 118 15.82 -9.57 14.58
CA LYS A 118 14.73 -10.49 14.23
C LYS A 118 13.34 -9.86 14.34
N ALA A 119 13.24 -8.56 14.02
CA ALA A 119 11.98 -7.82 14.11
C ALA A 119 10.87 -8.40 13.20
N PHE A 120 11.24 -9.25 12.24
CA PHE A 120 10.35 -9.90 11.28
C PHE A 120 10.02 -11.37 11.61
N ASP A 121 10.64 -11.98 12.63
CA ASP A 121 10.39 -13.38 13.06
C ASP A 121 9.42 -13.48 14.23
#